data_AF-A0A1G1YST2-F1
#
_entry.id   AF-A0A1G1YST2-F1
#
_cell.length_a   1.000
_cell.length_b   1.000
_cell.length_c   1.000
_cell.angle_alpha   90.00
_cell.angle_beta   90.00
_cell.angle_gamma   90.00
#
_symmetry.space_group_name_H-M   'P 1'
#
loop_
_entity.id
_entity.type
_entity.pdbx_description
1 polymer ?
#
loop_
_entity_poly.entity_id
_entity_poly.type
_entity_poly.pdbx_seq_one_letter_code
_entity_poly.pdbx_strand_id
1 'polypeptide(L)'
;MVQEYKGPYQYSDKVVGDWNSDEIGVYYCGYLSNGKLTVLYVGRGVGDGGIRGRLLNHLRNDYWPDVTHFGYRVCSTTKEAEDFEASEIKRLQPKYNKQGK
;
A
#
# COMPACT_ATOMS: atom_id res chain seq x y z
N MET A 1 11.26 -13.00 -1.89
CA MET A 1 12.13 -11.82 -2.10
C MET A 1 11.24 -10.60 -2.27
N VAL A 2 11.52 -9.52 -1.52
CA VAL A 2 10.85 -8.23 -1.66
C VAL A 2 11.48 -7.48 -2.84
N GLN A 3 10.67 -7.15 -3.84
CA GLN A 3 11.09 -6.41 -5.02
C GLN A 3 11.29 -4.91 -4.72
N GLU A 4 11.88 -4.20 -5.68
CA GLU A 4 12.05 -2.76 -5.63
C GLU A 4 10.71 -2.02 -5.52
N TYR A 5 10.78 -0.82 -4.94
CA TYR A 5 9.62 0.05 -4.78
C TYR A 5 9.14 0.58 -6.14
N LYS A 6 7.83 0.49 -6.38
CA LYS A 6 7.15 1.00 -7.56
C LYS A 6 6.19 2.13 -7.16
N GLY A 7 6.25 3.25 -7.88
CA GLY A 7 5.46 4.46 -7.63
C GLY A 7 6.33 5.66 -7.21
N PRO A 8 5.74 6.71 -6.62
CA PRO A 8 4.33 6.84 -6.27
C PRO A 8 3.43 7.08 -7.49
N TYR A 9 2.26 6.45 -7.49
CA TYR A 9 1.17 6.62 -8.45
C TYR A 9 0.03 7.39 -7.80
N GLN A 10 -0.82 8.02 -8.61
CA GLN A 10 -2.01 8.71 -8.11
C GLN A 10 -3.00 7.71 -7.50
N TYR A 11 -3.47 8.00 -6.29
CA TYR A 11 -4.44 7.18 -5.58
C TYR A 11 -5.86 7.55 -6.03
N SER A 12 -6.39 6.81 -7.00
CA SER A 12 -7.72 7.05 -7.59
C SER A 12 -8.30 5.76 -8.17
N ASP A 13 -9.63 5.67 -8.27
CA ASP A 13 -10.31 4.52 -8.88
C ASP A 13 -9.84 4.24 -10.31
N LYS A 14 -9.53 5.27 -11.09
CA LYS A 14 -9.03 5.09 -12.45
C LYS A 14 -7.67 4.39 -12.46
N VAL A 15 -6.68 4.94 -11.75
CA VAL A 15 -5.31 4.41 -11.77
C VAL A 15 -5.23 3.01 -11.14
N VAL A 16 -5.93 2.79 -10.03
CA VAL A 16 -5.95 1.48 -9.37
C VAL A 16 -6.83 0.49 -10.15
N GLY A 17 -7.92 0.95 -10.75
CA GLY A 17 -8.83 0.13 -11.55
C GLY A 17 -8.19 -0.41 -12.83
N ASP A 18 -7.45 0.45 -13.54
CA ASP A 18 -6.73 0.13 -14.78
C ASP A 18 -5.52 -0.80 -14.54
N TRP A 19 -5.05 -0.90 -13.29
CA TRP A 19 -3.96 -1.81 -12.93
C TRP A 19 -4.48 -3.26 -12.89
N ASN A 20 -4.34 -3.99 -14.00
CA ASN A 20 -4.77 -5.38 -14.12
C ASN A 20 -3.74 -6.38 -13.54
N SER A 21 -3.45 -6.27 -12.24
CA SER A 21 -2.51 -7.16 -11.55
C SER A 21 -3.01 -7.55 -10.16
N ASP A 22 -2.83 -8.82 -9.82
CA ASP A 22 -3.14 -9.39 -8.51
C ASP A 22 -1.86 -9.70 -7.71
N GLU A 23 -0.82 -8.89 -7.92
CA GLU A 23 0.47 -9.03 -7.24
C GLU A 23 0.32 -9.05 -5.71
N ILE A 24 1.03 -10.00 -5.09
CA ILE A 24 1.18 -10.08 -3.63
C ILE A 24 2.23 -9.07 -3.20
N GLY A 25 1.98 -8.37 -2.09
CA GLY A 25 3.02 -7.54 -1.49
C GLY A 25 2.48 -6.46 -0.55
N VAL A 26 3.30 -5.43 -0.35
CA VAL A 26 3.03 -4.33 0.58
C VAL A 26 2.82 -3.05 -0.20
N TYR A 27 1.76 -2.32 0.11
CA TYR A 27 1.48 -0.99 -0.43
C TYR A 27 1.55 0.08 0.66
N TYR A 28 1.81 1.29 0.19
CA TYR A 28 2.02 2.48 1.00
C TYR A 28 1.08 3.54 0.45
N CYS A 29 0.18 4.06 1.28
CA CYS A 29 -0.69 5.17 0.91
C CYS A 29 -0.26 6.43 1.65
N GLY A 30 -0.34 7.58 0.98
CA GLY A 30 0.11 8.84 1.54
C GLY A 30 -0.01 10.01 0.57
N TYR A 31 0.82 11.02 0.75
CA TYR A 31 0.88 12.17 -0.18
C TYR A 31 2.30 12.40 -0.69
N LEU A 32 2.39 13.05 -1.84
CA LEU A 32 3.66 13.48 -2.39
C LEU A 32 4.18 14.72 -1.65
N SER A 33 5.43 14.64 -1.20
CA SER A 33 6.19 15.76 -0.64
C SER A 33 7.62 15.69 -1.16
N ASN A 34 8.09 16.75 -1.81
CA ASN A 34 9.43 16.83 -2.41
C ASN A 34 9.77 15.62 -3.33
N GLY A 35 8.80 15.18 -4.14
CA GLY A 35 8.95 14.06 -5.06
C GLY A 35 9.03 12.68 -4.38
N LYS A 36 8.83 12.61 -3.05
CA LYS A 36 8.80 11.36 -2.29
C LYS A 36 7.42 11.14 -1.67
N LEU A 37 7.06 9.89 -1.48
CA LEU A 37 5.83 9.54 -0.78
C LEU A 37 6.02 9.71 0.72
N THR A 38 5.32 10.67 1.33
CA THR A 38 5.12 10.70 2.79
C THR A 38 4.04 9.68 3.14
N VAL A 39 4.44 8.60 3.81
CA VAL A 39 3.56 7.46 4.10
C VAL A 39 2.64 7.76 5.27
N LEU A 40 1.34 7.56 5.07
CA LEU A 40 0.28 7.71 6.07
C LEU A 40 -0.41 6.40 6.42
N TYR A 41 -0.31 5.39 5.55
CA TYR A 41 -0.79 4.05 5.77
C TYR A 41 0.12 3.04 5.08
N VAL A 42 0.32 1.89 5.72
CA VAL A 42 0.99 0.72 5.15
C VAL A 42 0.01 -0.43 5.25
N GLY A 43 -0.17 -1.17 4.16
CA GLY A 43 -0.99 -2.37 4.18
C GLY A 43 -0.43 -3.44 3.26
N ARG A 44 -0.88 -4.67 3.43
CA ARG A 44 -0.56 -5.78 2.53
C ARG A 44 -1.74 -6.22 1.67
N GLY A 45 -1.42 -6.66 0.46
CA GLY A 45 -2.32 -7.36 -0.45
C GLY A 45 -1.88 -8.81 -0.58
N VAL A 46 -2.73 -9.72 -0.12
CA VAL A 46 -2.53 -11.18 -0.20
C VAL A 46 -3.85 -11.82 -0.64
N GLY A 47 -3.80 -12.88 -1.45
CA GLY A 47 -4.98 -13.59 -1.96
C GLY A 47 -5.61 -12.94 -3.20
N ASP A 48 -6.89 -13.22 -3.43
CA ASP A 48 -7.61 -12.81 -4.65
C ASP A 48 -7.68 -11.28 -4.77
N GLY A 49 -7.13 -10.75 -5.87
CA GLY A 49 -7.02 -9.33 -6.14
C GLY A 49 -5.73 -8.67 -5.65
N GLY A 50 -4.91 -9.35 -4.83
CA GLY A 50 -3.60 -8.86 -4.38
C GLY A 50 -3.62 -7.43 -3.81
N ILE A 51 -2.56 -6.67 -4.10
CA ILE A 51 -2.44 -5.26 -3.69
C ILE A 51 -3.58 -4.41 -4.25
N ARG A 52 -3.91 -4.60 -5.53
CA ARG A 52 -4.92 -3.83 -6.24
C ARG A 52 -6.30 -3.95 -5.60
N GLY A 53 -6.74 -5.16 -5.30
CA GLY A 53 -8.02 -5.44 -4.65
C GLY A 53 -8.14 -4.75 -3.29
N ARG A 54 -7.04 -4.70 -2.52
CA ARG A 54 -7.01 -3.97 -1.24
C ARG A 54 -7.09 -2.47 -1.44
N LEU A 55 -6.34 -1.90 -2.39
CA LEU A 55 -6.41 -0.47 -2.68
C LEU A 55 -7.82 -0.05 -3.16
N LEU A 56 -8.47 -0.85 -4.01
CA LEU A 56 -9.85 -0.62 -4.44
C LEU A 56 -10.83 -0.70 -3.26
N ASN A 57 -10.60 -1.61 -2.32
CA ASN A 57 -11.41 -1.71 -1.11
C ASN A 57 -11.29 -0.44 -0.26
N HIS A 58 -10.06 0.06 -0.06
CA HIS A 58 -9.81 1.29 0.68
C HIS A 58 -10.44 2.52 0.01
N LEU A 59 -10.31 2.67 -1.32
CA LEU A 59 -10.94 3.77 -2.06
C LEU A 59 -12.46 3.85 -1.87
N ARG A 60 -13.12 2.70 -1.64
CA ARG A 60 -14.58 2.62 -1.48
C ARG A 60 -15.05 2.76 -0.04
N ASN A 61 -14.25 2.30 0.93
CA ASN A 61 -14.71 2.10 2.30
C ASN A 61 -14.01 3.00 3.33
N ASP A 62 -12.84 3.54 3.01
CA ASP A 62 -12.04 4.34 3.94
C ASP A 62 -11.99 5.81 3.53
N TYR A 63 -12.04 6.70 4.53
CA TYR A 63 -11.91 8.13 4.32
C TYR A 63 -10.57 8.63 4.83
N TRP A 64 -9.60 8.79 3.92
CA TRP A 64 -8.27 9.34 4.18
C TRP A 64 -8.04 10.61 3.34
N PRO A 65 -8.47 11.79 3.84
CA PRO A 65 -8.52 13.02 3.04
C PRO A 65 -7.16 13.58 2.60
N ASP A 66 -6.08 13.16 3.27
CA ASP A 66 -4.70 13.53 3.00
C ASP A 66 -3.96 12.50 2.13
N VAL A 67 -4.58 11.37 1.80
CA VAL A 67 -3.99 10.37 0.90
C VAL A 67 -4.31 10.73 -0.55
N THR A 68 -3.26 11.02 -1.33
CA THR A 68 -3.35 11.39 -2.74
C THR A 68 -2.59 10.45 -3.65
N HIS A 69 -1.66 9.67 -3.08
CA HIS A 69 -0.74 8.81 -3.82
C HIS A 69 -0.54 7.48 -3.10
N PHE A 70 -0.15 6.48 -3.86
CA PHE A 70 0.28 5.19 -3.32
C PHE A 70 1.53 4.68 -4.03
N GLY A 71 2.25 3.77 -3.40
CA GLY A 71 3.26 2.95 -4.04
C GLY A 71 3.28 1.56 -3.43
N TYR A 72 4.10 0.68 -3.95
CA TYR A 72 4.11 -0.71 -3.48
C TYR A 72 5.44 -1.42 -3.73
N ARG A 73 5.60 -2.56 -3.06
CA ARG A 73 6.66 -3.53 -3.27
C ARG A 73 6.04 -4.92 -3.36
N VAL A 74 6.41 -5.66 -4.39
CA VAL A 74 5.94 -7.02 -4.62
C VAL A 74 6.72 -7.98 -3.74
N CYS A 75 6.04 -8.95 -3.16
CA CYS A 75 6.63 -10.03 -2.36
C CYS A 75 6.39 -11.37 -3.05
N SER A 76 7.27 -12.34 -2.82
CA SER A 76 7.13 -13.67 -3.44
C SER A 76 6.15 -14.57 -2.70
N THR A 77 5.90 -14.30 -1.41
CA THR A 77 5.02 -15.13 -0.58
C THR A 77 4.16 -14.27 0.35
N THR A 78 3.03 -14.83 0.79
CA THR A 78 2.16 -14.23 1.82
C THR A 78 2.93 -13.94 3.11
N LYS A 79 3.76 -14.89 3.56
CA LYS A 79 4.54 -14.77 4.79
C LYS A 79 5.54 -13.61 4.72
N GLU A 80 6.19 -13.46 3.57
CA GLU A 80 7.09 -12.33 3.34
C GLU A 80 6.36 -10.99 3.33
N ALA A 81 5.18 -10.91 2.71
CA ALA A 81 4.37 -9.69 2.75
C ALA A 81 3.93 -9.35 4.18
N GLU A 82 3.58 -10.34 4.99
CA GLU A 82 3.24 -10.18 6.41
C GLU A 82 4.39 -9.64 7.25
N ASP A 83 5.55 -10.30 7.16
CA ASP A 83 6.72 -9.90 7.94
C ASP A 83 7.22 -8.52 7.51
N PHE A 84 7.19 -8.24 6.21
CA PHE A 84 7.62 -6.95 5.68
C PHE A 84 6.65 -5.82 6.04
N GLU A 85 5.33 -6.02 5.94
CA GLU A 85 4.31 -5.06 6.40
C GLU A 85 4.54 -4.68 7.87
N ALA A 86 4.69 -5.67 8.75
CA ALA A 86 4.92 -5.43 10.17
C ALA A 86 6.20 -4.60 10.42
N SER A 87 7.28 -4.90 9.69
CA SER A 87 8.54 -4.15 9.77
C SER A 87 8.38 -2.69 9.32
N GLU A 88 7.62 -2.45 8.26
CA GLU A 88 7.40 -1.12 7.69
C GLU A 88 6.49 -0.27 8.57
N ILE A 89 5.43 -0.85 9.14
CA ILE A 89 4.57 -0.17 10.13
C ILE A 89 5.39 0.25 11.34
N LYS A 90 6.24 -0.65 11.87
CA LYS A 90 7.12 -0.35 13.01
C LYS A 90 8.12 0.76 12.69
N ARG A 91 8.69 0.75 11.48
CA ARG A 91 9.69 1.72 11.04
C ARG A 91 9.10 3.11 10.75
N LEU A 92 7.95 3.15 10.08
CA LEU A 92 7.36 4.38 9.57
C LEU A 92 6.36 5.03 10.53
N GLN A 93 5.81 4.26 11.47
CA GLN A 93 4.78 4.72 12.40
C GLN A 93 3.64 5.52 11.73
N PRO A 94 3.05 5.00 10.65
CA PRO A 94 2.10 5.74 9.82
C PRO A 94 0.80 6.07 10.57
N LYS A 95 0.25 7.26 10.28
CA LYS A 95 -0.92 7.85 10.95
C LYS A 95 -2.16 6.93 11.00
N TYR A 96 -2.46 6.21 9.93
CA TYR A 96 -3.69 5.43 9.79
C TYR A 96 -3.57 3.95 10.17
N ASN A 97 -2.35 3.45 10.44
CA ASN A 97 -2.23 2.11 11.01
C ASN A 97 -2.54 2.18 12.51
N LYS A 98 -3.49 1.36 12.96
CA LYS A 98 -3.72 1.16 14.40
C LYS A 98 -2.46 0.60 15.03
N GLN A 99 -1.78 1.39 15.87
CA GLN A 99 -0.62 0.94 16.60
C GLN A 99 -1.08 0.07 17.78
N GLY A 100 -0.54 -1.15 17.90
CA GLY A 100 -0.76 -2.04 19.05
C GLY A 100 -2.06 -2.84 19.03
N LYS A 101 -2.18 -3.82 18.13
CA LYS A 101 -3.04 -4.98 18.39
C LYS A 101 -2.23 -6.08 19.06
#